data_AF-A0A5B0N157-F1
#
_entry.id   AF-A0A5B0N157-F1
#
_cell.length_a   1.000
_cell.length_b   1.000
_cell.length_c   1.000
_cell.angle_alpha   90.00
_cell.angle_beta   90.00
_cell.angle_gamma   90.00
#
_symmetry.space_group_name_H-M   'P 1'
#
loop_
_entity.id
_entity.type
_entity.pdbx_description
1 polymer ?
#
loop_
_entity_poly.entity_id
_entity_poly.type
_entity_poly.pdbx_seq_one_letter_code
_entity_poly.pdbx_strand_id
1 'polypeptide(L)'
;MAYHILYLIYSRNYSELNELLPSIPDSLKQAACVQHALQVRFAVSTANYRRFFRLFCEAPMMAGYLMDRFIDRERIRALAIMARGIRSIPISYLTKQLAFDSEEECCEFLKTHQAYYFEKNSRLWDPKPAKDALQQAALKTRKVDIKGQI
;
A
#
# COMPACT_ATOMS: atom_id res chain seq x y z
N MET A 1 -3.45 18.59 9.99
CA MET A 1 -2.09 18.35 9.45
C MET A 1 -1.83 16.90 9.09
N ALA A 2 -1.89 15.92 10.01
CA ALA A 2 -1.71 14.51 9.66
C ALA A 2 -2.64 14.02 8.53
N TYR A 3 -3.93 14.35 8.63
CA TYR A 3 -4.92 14.06 7.59
C TYR A 3 -4.57 14.70 6.24
N HIS A 4 -4.06 15.94 6.25
CA HIS A 4 -3.67 16.64 5.03
C HIS A 4 -2.50 15.93 4.33
N ILE A 5 -1.48 15.51 5.09
CA ILE A 5 -0.34 14.73 4.56
C ILE A 5 -0.84 13.42 3.94
N LEU A 6 -1.67 12.66 4.65
CA LEU A 6 -2.23 11.41 4.15
C LEU A 6 -3.13 11.62 2.92
N TYR A 7 -3.86 12.73 2.87
CA TYR A 7 -4.72 13.08 1.75
C TYR A 7 -3.89 13.38 0.50
N LEU A 8 -2.78 14.11 0.64
CA LEU A 8 -1.86 14.38 -0.47
C LEU A 8 -1.14 13.10 -0.95
N ILE A 9 -0.89 12.13 -0.07
CA ILE A 9 -0.39 10.79 -0.45
C ILE A 9 -1.47 10.00 -1.22
N TYR A 10 -2.72 10.06 -0.77
CA TYR A 10 -3.86 9.44 -1.44
C TYR A 10 -4.05 10.01 -2.84
N SER A 11 -4.18 11.35 -2.95
CA SER A 11 -4.40 12.09 -4.20
C SER A 11 -3.17 12.12 -5.12
N ARG A 12 -1.99 11.76 -4.59
CA ARG A 12 -0.69 11.82 -5.26
C ARG A 12 -0.28 13.23 -5.67
N ASN A 13 -0.72 14.24 -4.93
CA ASN A 13 -0.23 15.60 -5.10
C ASN A 13 1.13 15.78 -4.40
N TYR A 14 2.18 15.19 -4.99
CA TYR A 14 3.53 15.25 -4.41
C TYR A 14 4.15 16.65 -4.47
N SER A 15 3.69 17.50 -5.39
CA SER A 15 4.14 18.91 -5.47
C SER A 15 3.71 19.64 -4.19
N GLU A 16 2.40 19.67 -3.93
CA GLU A 16 1.84 20.29 -2.74
C GLU A 16 2.35 19.62 -1.45
N LEU A 17 2.55 18.30 -1.46
CA LEU A 17 3.14 17.61 -0.31
C LEU A 17 4.56 18.11 -0.01
N ASN A 18 5.39 18.32 -1.03
CA ASN A 18 6.76 18.79 -0.84
C ASN A 18 6.82 20.27 -0.42
N GLU A 19 5.82 21.07 -0.79
CA GLU A 19 5.65 22.45 -0.32
C GLU A 19 5.12 22.52 1.12
N LEU A 20 4.22 21.59 1.49
CA LEU A 20 3.64 21.52 2.82
C LEU A 20 4.70 21.16 3.88
N LEU A 21 5.57 20.19 3.61
CA LEU A 21 6.47 19.61 4.63
C LEU A 21 7.39 20.63 5.33
N PRO A 22 8.05 21.57 4.62
CA PRO A 22 8.85 22.61 5.27
C PRO A 22 8.02 23.56 6.12
N SER A 23 6.76 23.79 5.77
CA SER A 23 5.86 24.71 6.50
C SER A 23 5.30 24.12 7.80
N ILE A 24 5.48 22.81 8.05
CA ILE A 24 5.01 22.18 9.28
C ILE A 24 5.85 22.70 10.47
N PRO A 25 5.24 23.37 11.46
CA PRO A 25 5.94 23.80 12.67
C PRO A 25 6.51 22.62 13.46
N ASP A 26 7.67 22.80 14.08
CA ASP A 26 8.33 21.72 14.84
C ASP A 26 7.49 21.22 16.02
N SER A 27 6.70 22.10 16.64
CA SER A 27 5.73 21.72 17.67
C SER A 27 4.70 20.69 17.18
N LEU A 28 4.23 20.82 15.93
CA LEU A 28 3.30 19.88 15.33
C LEU A 28 3.98 18.60 14.84
N LYS A 29 5.27 18.64 14.48
CA LYS A 29 6.04 17.45 14.11
C LYS A 29 6.20 16.47 15.27
N GLN A 30 6.05 16.92 16.52
CA GLN A 30 6.10 16.06 17.70
C GLN A 30 4.79 15.31 17.96
N ALA A 31 3.67 15.75 17.36
CA ALA A 31 2.39 15.07 17.53
C ALA A 31 2.42 13.67 16.89
N ALA A 32 2.02 12.65 17.64
CA ALA A 32 2.08 11.25 17.21
C ALA A 32 1.37 10.99 15.86
N CYS A 33 0.24 11.65 15.60
CA CYS A 33 -0.48 11.53 14.35
C CYS A 33 0.27 12.12 13.15
N VAL A 34 0.99 13.24 13.34
CA VAL A 34 1.81 13.86 12.30
C VAL A 34 3.05 13.01 12.03
N GLN A 35 3.71 12.52 13.09
CA GLN A 35 4.82 11.58 12.95
C GLN A 35 4.41 10.33 12.17
N HIS A 36 3.26 9.76 12.51
CA HIS A 36 2.71 8.61 11.79
C HIS A 36 2.55 8.91 10.29
N ALA A 37 1.89 10.02 9.94
CA ALA A 37 1.70 10.42 8.54
C ALA A 37 3.02 10.66 7.79
N LEU A 38 4.02 11.24 8.45
CA LEU A 38 5.37 11.42 7.89
C LEU A 38 6.08 10.07 7.65
N GLN A 39 5.93 9.12 8.58
CA GLN A 39 6.46 7.77 8.42
C GLN A 39 5.76 7.01 7.29
N VAL A 40 4.44 7.17 7.14
CA VAL A 40 3.68 6.60 6.02
C VAL A 40 4.19 7.17 4.70
N ARG A 41 4.35 8.50 4.60
CA ARG A 41 4.94 9.15 3.41
C ARG A 41 6.28 8.52 3.05
N PHE A 42 7.19 8.41 4.03
CA PHE A 42 8.52 7.87 3.81
C PHE A 42 8.49 6.41 3.35
N ALA A 43 7.62 5.59 3.94
CA ALA A 43 7.46 4.19 3.55
C ALA A 43 6.92 4.07 2.11
N VAL A 44 5.95 4.89 1.71
CA VAL A 44 5.40 4.91 0.35
C VAL A 44 6.45 5.39 -0.66
N SER A 45 7.16 6.50 -0.38
CA SER A 45 8.15 7.06 -1.32
C SER A 45 9.35 6.15 -1.54
N THR A 46 9.71 5.35 -0.54
CA THR A 46 10.83 4.38 -0.62
C THR A 46 10.37 2.97 -1.03
N ALA A 47 9.08 2.78 -1.34
CA ALA A 47 8.48 1.47 -1.61
C ALA A 47 8.76 0.42 -0.49
N ASN A 48 8.90 0.87 0.76
CA ASN A 48 9.07 0.00 1.91
C ASN A 48 7.72 -0.52 2.40
N TYR A 49 7.17 -1.48 1.65
CA TYR A 49 5.82 -1.99 1.89
C TYR A 49 5.66 -2.70 3.23
N ARG A 50 6.71 -3.38 3.72
CA ARG A 50 6.68 -3.99 5.07
C ARG A 50 6.43 -2.94 6.15
N ARG A 51 7.15 -1.81 6.07
CA ARG A 51 6.94 -0.69 7.00
C ARG A 51 5.57 -0.04 6.79
N PHE A 52 5.15 0.13 5.55
CA PHE A 52 3.84 0.69 5.21
C PHE A 52 2.69 -0.11 5.81
N PHE A 53 2.64 -1.43 5.60
CA PHE A 53 1.57 -2.28 6.13
C PHE A 53 1.58 -2.38 7.65
N ARG A 54 2.76 -2.35 8.28
CA ARG A 54 2.84 -2.23 9.74
C ARG A 54 2.21 -0.91 10.22
N LEU A 55 2.55 0.21 9.58
CA LEU A 55 1.95 1.51 9.91
C LEU A 55 0.44 1.49 9.65
N PHE A 56 -0.03 0.83 8.60
CA PHE A 56 -1.47 0.66 8.37
C PHE A 56 -2.17 -0.05 9.54
N CYS A 57 -1.63 -1.18 10.01
CA CYS A 57 -2.20 -1.91 11.16
C CYS A 57 -2.13 -1.11 12.48
N GLU A 58 -1.11 -0.26 12.64
CA GLU A 58 -0.89 0.56 13.84
C GLU A 58 -1.51 1.97 13.72
N ALA A 59 -2.33 2.22 12.69
CA ALA A 59 -2.82 3.56 12.38
C ALA A 59 -3.69 4.13 13.52
N PRO A 60 -3.32 5.29 14.10
CA PRO A 60 -4.09 5.87 15.19
C PRO A 60 -5.37 6.55 14.66
N MET A 61 -6.48 6.37 15.38
CA MET A 61 -7.75 7.09 15.15
C MET A 61 -8.27 6.93 13.70
N MET A 62 -8.67 8.02 13.04
CA MET A 62 -9.22 8.04 11.67
C MET A 62 -8.17 7.86 10.56
N ALA A 63 -6.87 7.74 10.88
CA ALA A 63 -5.81 7.60 9.86
C ALA A 63 -5.99 6.34 9.00
N GLY A 64 -6.49 5.25 9.60
CA GLY A 64 -6.80 4.00 8.90
C GLY A 64 -7.79 4.21 7.75
N TYR A 65 -8.86 4.97 7.95
CA TYR A 65 -9.86 5.24 6.91
C TYR A 65 -9.28 5.91 5.67
N LEU A 66 -8.33 6.82 5.83
CA LEU A 66 -7.73 7.50 4.69
C LEU A 66 -6.67 6.64 4.01
N MET A 67 -5.94 5.82 4.78
CA MET A 67 -5.00 4.85 4.23
C MET A 67 -5.70 3.73 3.46
N ASP A 68 -6.86 3.29 3.93
CA ASP A 68 -7.71 2.30 3.26
C ASP A 68 -8.08 2.72 1.83
N ARG A 69 -8.28 4.03 1.60
CA ARG A 69 -8.56 4.58 0.26
C ARG A 69 -7.45 4.34 -0.76
N PHE A 70 -6.22 4.04 -0.33
CA PHE A 70 -5.12 3.72 -1.23
C PHE A 70 -4.38 2.43 -0.89
N ILE A 71 -4.89 1.61 0.04
CA ILE A 71 -4.20 0.39 0.45
C ILE A 71 -4.09 -0.62 -0.71
N ASP A 72 -5.15 -0.81 -1.48
CA ASP A 72 -5.18 -1.74 -2.61
C ASP A 72 -4.15 -1.39 -3.68
N ARG A 73 -3.94 -0.09 -3.92
CA ARG A 73 -2.87 0.39 -4.80
C ARG A 73 -1.50 -0.05 -4.29
N GLU A 74 -1.24 0.10 -2.99
CA GLU A 74 0.05 -0.31 -2.41
C GLU A 74 0.18 -1.84 -2.34
N ARG A 75 -0.92 -2.60 -2.13
CA ARG A 75 -0.96 -4.07 -2.20
C ARG A 75 -0.57 -4.58 -3.58
N ILE A 76 -1.14 -4.03 -4.66
CA ILE A 76 -0.78 -4.38 -6.04
C ILE A 76 0.70 -4.09 -6.31
N ARG A 77 1.19 -2.92 -5.88
CA ARG A 77 2.60 -2.56 -6.07
C ARG A 77 3.53 -3.48 -5.31
N ALA A 78 3.20 -3.80 -4.05
CA ALA A 78 3.94 -4.73 -3.24
C ALA A 78 4.01 -6.11 -3.92
N LEU A 79 2.88 -6.65 -4.37
CA LEU A 79 2.80 -7.91 -5.12
C LEU A 79 3.65 -7.87 -6.39
N ALA A 80 3.61 -6.79 -7.17
CA ALA A 80 4.44 -6.63 -8.37
C ALA A 80 5.95 -6.61 -8.06
N ILE A 81 6.36 -6.07 -6.89
CA ILE A 81 7.75 -6.16 -6.44
C ILE A 81 8.08 -7.60 -6.01
N MET A 82 7.25 -8.21 -5.16
CA MET A 82 7.43 -9.57 -4.66
C MET A 82 7.57 -10.56 -5.82
N ALA A 83 6.74 -10.41 -6.86
CA ALA A 83 6.72 -11.32 -8.00
C ALA A 83 8.02 -11.34 -8.84
N ARG A 84 8.91 -10.38 -8.63
CA ARG A 84 10.22 -10.33 -9.32
C ARG A 84 11.34 -11.03 -8.56
N GLY A 85 11.23 -11.17 -7.24
CA GLY A 85 12.37 -11.53 -6.39
C GLY A 85 12.10 -12.65 -5.40
N ILE A 86 10.85 -13.06 -5.21
CA ILE A 86 10.46 -14.06 -4.22
C ILE A 86 10.04 -15.35 -4.93
N ARG A 87 10.36 -16.49 -4.32
CA ARG A 87 9.85 -17.81 -4.73
C ARG A 87 8.44 -18.01 -4.18
N SER A 88 7.90 -19.21 -4.29
CA SER A 88 6.60 -19.52 -3.70
C SER A 88 6.63 -19.32 -2.18
N ILE A 89 5.58 -18.71 -1.64
CA ILE A 89 5.46 -18.40 -0.20
C ILE A 89 4.09 -18.80 0.33
N PRO A 90 3.95 -19.16 1.61
CA PRO A 90 2.64 -19.46 2.18
C PRO A 90 1.67 -18.29 2.04
N ILE A 91 0.43 -18.57 1.64
CA ILE A 91 -0.64 -17.55 1.60
C ILE A 91 -0.83 -16.87 2.97
N SER A 92 -0.70 -17.62 4.06
CA SER A 92 -0.75 -17.08 5.42
C SER A 92 0.32 -16.02 5.70
N TYR A 93 1.51 -16.18 5.11
CA TYR A 93 2.58 -15.19 5.20
C TYR A 93 2.24 -13.96 4.35
N LEU A 94 1.75 -14.17 3.12
CA LEU A 94 1.34 -13.09 2.22
C LEU A 94 0.21 -12.24 2.82
N THR A 95 -0.83 -12.88 3.37
CA THR A 95 -1.95 -12.25 4.08
C THR A 95 -1.44 -11.31 5.17
N LYS A 96 -0.53 -11.77 6.02
CA LYS A 96 0.07 -10.95 7.08
C LYS A 96 0.95 -9.83 6.54
N GLN A 97 1.75 -10.08 5.51
CA GLN A 97 2.63 -9.07 4.93
C GLN A 97 1.88 -7.93 4.25
N LEU A 98 0.71 -8.21 3.68
CA LEU A 98 -0.12 -7.24 2.96
C LEU A 98 -1.29 -6.68 3.80
N ALA A 99 -1.30 -6.99 5.11
CA ALA A 99 -2.30 -6.57 6.07
C ALA A 99 -3.74 -6.82 5.59
N PHE A 100 -4.00 -8.06 5.14
CA PHE A 100 -5.37 -8.54 4.94
C PHE A 100 -5.93 -9.11 6.24
N ASP A 101 -7.24 -9.00 6.44
CA ASP A 101 -7.89 -9.50 7.65
C ASP A 101 -7.98 -11.03 7.65
N SER A 102 -8.05 -11.64 6.46
CA SER A 102 -8.10 -13.08 6.31
C SER A 102 -7.40 -13.61 5.05
N GLU A 103 -7.17 -14.92 5.01
CA GLU A 103 -6.61 -15.57 3.82
C GLU A 103 -7.60 -15.56 2.65
N GLU A 104 -8.91 -15.59 2.93
CA GLU A 104 -9.97 -15.50 1.94
C GLU A 104 -9.97 -14.15 1.23
N GLU A 105 -9.85 -13.04 1.97
CA GLU A 105 -9.74 -11.70 1.39
C GLU A 105 -8.48 -11.57 0.51
N CYS A 106 -7.34 -12.06 1.01
CA CYS A 106 -6.10 -12.08 0.24
C CYS A 106 -6.25 -12.90 -1.05
N CYS A 107 -6.92 -14.06 -0.98
CA CYS A 107 -7.17 -14.91 -2.14
C CYS A 107 -8.08 -14.21 -3.16
N GLU A 108 -9.14 -13.53 -2.72
CA GLU A 108 -10.05 -12.81 -3.61
C GLU A 108 -9.37 -11.63 -4.30
N PHE A 109 -8.51 -10.91 -3.56
CA PHE A 109 -7.66 -9.88 -4.13
C PHE A 109 -6.75 -10.44 -5.23
N LEU A 110 -6.09 -11.57 -4.97
CA LEU A 110 -5.25 -12.24 -5.97
C LEU A 110 -6.05 -12.65 -7.21
N LYS A 111 -7.28 -13.15 -7.07
CA LYS A 111 -8.14 -13.50 -8.22
C LYS A 111 -8.50 -12.27 -9.04
N THR A 112 -8.90 -11.18 -8.38
CA THR A 112 -9.29 -9.91 -9.01
C THR A 112 -8.15 -9.35 -9.88
N HIS A 113 -6.92 -9.58 -9.46
CA HIS A 113 -5.72 -9.11 -10.15
C HIS A 113 -5.01 -10.16 -11.01
N GLN A 114 -5.67 -11.28 -11.34
CA GLN A 114 -5.11 -12.36 -12.16
C GLN A 114 -3.76 -12.86 -11.62
N ALA A 115 -3.66 -12.98 -10.30
CA ALA A 115 -2.47 -13.36 -9.56
C ALA A 115 -2.68 -14.59 -8.67
N TYR A 116 -3.83 -15.26 -8.78
CA TYR A 116 -4.18 -16.45 -8.00
C TYR A 116 -3.52 -17.70 -8.60
N TYR A 117 -2.24 -17.90 -8.27
CA TYR A 117 -1.46 -19.08 -8.68
C TYR A 117 -0.83 -19.74 -7.47
N PHE A 118 -0.86 -21.07 -7.42
CA PHE A 118 -0.35 -21.87 -6.31
C PHE A 118 0.43 -23.07 -6.83
N GLU A 119 1.45 -23.50 -6.08
CA GLU A 119 2.09 -24.78 -6.40
C GLU A 119 1.11 -25.93 -6.20
N LYS A 120 1.29 -27.01 -6.98
CA LYS A 120 0.36 -28.14 -7.05
C LYS A 120 0.01 -28.68 -5.65
N ASN A 121 -1.29 -28.72 -5.34
CA ASN A 121 -1.85 -29.22 -4.08
C ASN A 121 -1.24 -28.56 -2.82
N SER A 122 -0.79 -27.32 -2.92
CA SER A 122 -0.17 -26.59 -1.81
C SER A 122 -0.90 -25.26 -1.52
N ARG A 123 -0.63 -24.68 -0.35
CA ARG A 123 -0.99 -23.30 -0.01
C ARG A 123 0.17 -22.32 -0.23
N LEU A 124 1.09 -22.65 -1.12
CA LEU A 124 2.22 -21.80 -1.50
C LEU A 124 1.83 -21.01 -2.75
N TRP A 125 1.63 -19.70 -2.59
CA TRP A 125 1.39 -18.77 -3.68
C TRP A 125 2.61 -18.72 -4.59
N ASP A 126 2.44 -19.00 -5.89
CA ASP A 126 3.50 -18.92 -6.91
C ASP A 126 3.44 -17.56 -7.64
N PRO A 127 4.39 -16.65 -7.40
CA PRO A 127 4.42 -15.36 -8.07
C PRO A 127 4.75 -15.40 -9.56
N LYS A 128 5.40 -16.46 -10.06
CA LYS A 128 6.00 -16.45 -11.41
C LYS A 128 4.97 -16.22 -12.52
N PRO A 129 3.82 -16.94 -12.54
CA PRO A 129 2.82 -16.73 -13.59
C PRO A 129 2.07 -15.39 -13.42
N ALA A 130 2.03 -14.86 -12.19
CA ALA A 130 1.35 -13.60 -11.87
C ALA A 130 2.14 -12.35 -12.28
N LYS A 131 3.43 -12.48 -12.61
CA LYS A 131 4.37 -11.35 -12.75
C LYS A 131 3.87 -10.28 -13.72
N ASP A 132 3.46 -10.67 -14.92
CA ASP A 132 3.06 -9.71 -15.95
C ASP A 132 1.72 -9.04 -15.63
N ALA A 133 0.75 -9.83 -15.13
CA ALA A 133 -0.54 -9.32 -14.68
C ALA A 133 -0.39 -8.28 -13.56
N LEU A 134 0.44 -8.57 -12.55
CA LEU A 134 0.71 -7.66 -11.44
C LEU A 134 1.46 -6.41 -11.87
N GLN A 135 2.41 -6.53 -12.82
CA GLN A 135 3.10 -5.36 -13.38
C GLN A 135 2.12 -4.44 -14.12
N GLN A 136 1.26 -5.01 -14.96
CA GLN A 136 0.23 -4.24 -15.68
C GLN A 136 -0.77 -3.59 -14.72
N ALA A 137 -1.22 -4.33 -13.70
CA ALA A 137 -2.09 -3.79 -12.65
C ALA A 137 -1.40 -2.62 -11.91
N ALA A 138 -0.14 -2.77 -11.53
CA ALA A 138 0.64 -1.73 -10.86
C ALA A 138 0.79 -0.47 -11.74
N LEU A 139 0.99 -0.63 -13.05
CA LEU A 139 1.05 0.49 -13.99
C LEU A 139 -0.29 1.23 -14.09
N LYS A 140 -1.42 0.51 -14.09
CA LYS A 140 -2.76 1.14 -14.10
C LYS A 140 -3.00 2.01 -12.87
N THR A 141 -2.48 1.60 -11.71
CA THR A 141 -2.56 2.43 -10.49
C THR A 141 -1.84 3.77 -10.60
N ARG A 142 -0.99 4.00 -11.62
CA ARG A 142 -0.29 5.27 -11.86
C ARG A 142 -1.16 6.36 -12.49
N LYS A 143 -2.30 6.01 -13.09
CA LYS A 143 -3.28 7.03 -13.54
C LYS A 143 -4.17 7.43 -12.36
N VAL A 144 -4.34 8.72 -12.12
CA VAL A 144 -5.35 9.25 -11.19
C VAL A 144 -6.58 9.57 -12.03
N ASP A 145 -7.72 8.96 -11.76
CA ASP A 145 -8.99 9.51 -12.25
C ASP A 145 -9.34 10.71 -11.36
N ILE A 146 -8.92 11.90 -11.77
CA ILE A 146 -9.29 13.19 -11.13
C ILE A 146 -10.58 13.72 -11.78
N LYS A 147 -11.49 12.83 -12.22
CA LYS A 147 -12.81 13.26 -12.68
C LYS A 147 -13.75 13.32 -11.49
N GLY A 148 -13.91 14.52 -10.91
CA GLY A 148 -15.09 14.83 -10.09
C GLY A 148 -14.87 15.37 -8.67
N GLN A 149 -13.75 16.06 -8.39
CA GLN A 149 -13.62 16.84 -7.14
C GLN A 149 -13.24 18.29 -7.45
N ILE A 150 -14.18 19.02 -8.06
CA ILE A 150 -14.39 20.46 -7.89
C ILE A 150 -15.91 20.64 -7.76
#